data_AF-A0A662XZB8-F1
#
_entry.id   AF-A0A662XZB8-F1
#
_cell.length_a   1.000
_cell.length_b   1.000
_cell.length_c   1.000
_cell.angle_alpha   90.00
_cell.angle_beta   90.00
_cell.angle_gamma   90.00
#
_symmetry.space_group_name_H-M   'P 1'
#
loop_
_entity.id
_entity.type
_entity.pdbx_description
1 polymer ?
#
loop_
_entity_poly.entity_id
_entity_poly.type
_entity_poly.pdbx_seq_one_letter_code
_entity_poly.pdbx_strand_id
1 'polypeptide(L)'
;MPQRPTGDGNGSGDAELDGASDWAASTTKKWSKEVQQAWKRQQRCESTARFRVQKKQELAQMHAERDRLELQVQQHRTQLHCTAATSSESDTICEALSQRVLESEALRSQNLALYRRVGEYKRLQSLMLEASLDFVPELKQNQTNVHEETKRLQCASHPLWPHRSPSGWRVDFPNSEPSFQFYPFSREEFDAILKKCDDQFGVDPPYMEVVGRLFN
;
A
#
# COMPACT_ATOMS: atom_id res chain seq x y z
N MET A 1 5.93 57.06 1.88
CA MET A 1 6.02 58.50 1.54
C MET A 1 6.85 58.64 0.27
N PRO A 2 6.27 58.84 -0.93
CA PRO A 2 7.05 59.20 -2.10
C PRO A 2 7.08 60.72 -2.26
N GLN A 3 8.27 61.23 -2.59
CA GLN A 3 8.60 62.66 -2.65
C GLN A 3 8.01 63.34 -3.90
N ARG A 4 7.67 64.63 -3.74
CA ARG A 4 7.15 65.51 -4.78
C ARG A 4 8.32 66.10 -5.58
N PRO A 5 8.28 66.14 -6.92
CA PRO A 5 9.33 66.80 -7.69
C PRO A 5 9.11 68.31 -7.64
N THR A 6 10.13 69.05 -7.19
CA THR A 6 10.25 70.50 -7.32
C THR A 6 10.85 70.81 -8.69
N GLY A 7 10.11 71.56 -9.52
CA GLY A 7 10.53 71.94 -10.87
C GLY A 7 11.35 73.22 -10.92
N ASP A 8 11.96 73.46 -12.08
CA ASP A 8 12.43 74.75 -12.57
C ASP A 8 12.36 74.76 -14.11
N GLY A 9 11.83 75.83 -14.72
CA GLY A 9 12.19 76.24 -16.08
C GLY A 9 11.12 76.27 -17.19
N ASN A 10 10.21 77.24 -17.12
CA ASN A 10 9.62 78.07 -18.20
C ASN A 10 9.50 77.52 -19.65
N GLY A 11 8.26 77.20 -20.07
CA GLY A 11 7.84 77.11 -21.48
C GLY A 11 7.01 75.86 -21.82
N SER A 12 5.66 75.96 -21.73
CA SER A 12 4.61 74.97 -22.06
C SER A 12 3.69 74.67 -20.87
N GLY A 13 2.92 75.67 -20.42
CA GLY A 13 2.02 75.53 -19.25
C GLY A 13 0.87 74.53 -19.44
N ASP A 14 0.53 74.15 -20.67
CA ASP A 14 -0.59 73.24 -20.94
C ASP A 14 -0.20 71.75 -20.92
N ALA A 15 1.07 71.41 -21.18
CA ALA A 15 1.55 70.03 -21.20
C ALA A 15 1.92 69.50 -19.80
N GLU A 16 2.34 70.39 -18.89
CA GLU A 16 2.78 70.04 -17.54
C GLU A 16 1.58 69.78 -16.59
N LEU A 17 0.46 70.47 -16.83
CA LEU A 17 -0.81 70.24 -16.13
C LEU A 17 -1.48 68.92 -16.55
N ASP A 18 -1.33 68.52 -17.81
CA ASP A 18 -1.90 67.28 -18.36
C ASP A 18 -1.24 66.04 -17.74
N GLY A 19 0.09 66.04 -17.62
CA GLY A 19 0.84 64.95 -16.99
C GLY A 19 0.55 64.77 -15.48
N ALA A 20 0.30 65.86 -14.75
CA ALA A 20 -0.08 65.80 -13.34
C ALA A 20 -1.50 65.23 -13.15
N SER A 21 -2.43 65.58 -14.04
CA SER A 21 -3.79 65.04 -14.07
C SER A 21 -3.80 63.54 -14.38
N ASP A 22 -3.04 63.13 -15.39
CA ASP A 22 -2.90 61.72 -15.78
C ASP A 22 -2.24 60.86 -14.70
N TRP A 23 -1.24 61.41 -14.00
CA TRP A 23 -0.63 60.74 -12.86
C TRP A 23 -1.63 60.54 -11.71
N ALA A 24 -2.42 61.57 -11.39
CA ALA A 24 -3.45 61.51 -10.36
C ALA A 24 -4.56 60.51 -10.72
N ALA A 25 -4.97 60.45 -11.98
CA ALA A 25 -5.95 59.48 -12.48
C ALA A 25 -5.40 58.05 -12.43
N SER A 26 -4.14 57.85 -12.84
CA SER A 26 -3.47 56.55 -12.83
C SER A 26 -3.30 56.00 -11.41
N THR A 27 -2.86 56.84 -10.47
CA THR A 27 -2.73 56.43 -9.06
C THR A 27 -4.10 56.13 -8.46
N THR A 28 -5.11 56.99 -8.66
CA THR A 28 -6.47 56.76 -8.14
C THR A 28 -7.06 55.45 -8.67
N LYS A 29 -6.84 55.14 -9.95
CA LYS A 29 -7.27 53.88 -10.58
C LYS A 29 -6.55 52.67 -9.98
N LYS A 30 -5.25 52.78 -9.71
CA LYS A 30 -4.47 51.72 -9.06
C LYS A 30 -4.97 51.47 -7.63
N TRP A 31 -5.10 52.52 -6.83
CA TRP A 31 -5.62 52.45 -5.47
C TRP A 31 -7.03 51.88 -5.41
N SER A 32 -7.92 52.32 -6.32
CA SER A 32 -9.29 51.78 -6.41
C SER A 32 -9.29 50.28 -6.70
N LYS A 33 -8.42 49.79 -7.60
CA LYS A 33 -8.27 48.36 -7.86
C LYS A 33 -7.75 47.60 -6.65
N GLU A 34 -6.77 48.15 -5.94
CA GLU A 34 -6.20 47.52 -4.73
C GLU A 34 -7.24 47.41 -3.62
N VAL A 35 -8.02 48.47 -3.39
CA VAL A 35 -9.14 48.47 -2.43
C VAL A 35 -10.21 47.44 -2.81
N GLN A 36 -10.61 47.39 -4.09
CA GLN A 36 -11.58 46.38 -4.55
C GLN A 36 -11.06 44.95 -4.37
N GLN A 37 -9.76 44.70 -4.62
CA GLN A 37 -9.17 43.39 -4.40
C GLN A 37 -9.10 43.04 -2.91
N ALA A 38 -8.71 43.97 -2.05
CA ALA A 38 -8.68 43.78 -0.60
C ALA A 38 -10.08 43.44 -0.07
N TRP A 39 -11.10 44.18 -0.51
CA TRP A 39 -12.50 43.89 -0.15
C TRP A 39 -12.93 42.49 -0.60
N LYS A 40 -12.62 42.08 -1.83
CA LYS A 40 -12.92 40.72 -2.32
C LYS A 40 -12.19 39.63 -1.52
N ARG A 41 -10.93 39.86 -1.14
CA ARG A 41 -10.16 38.92 -0.30
C ARG A 41 -10.81 38.78 1.07
N GLN A 42 -11.18 39.89 1.70
CA GLN A 42 -11.87 39.89 2.99
C GLN A 42 -13.18 39.11 2.92
N GLN A 43 -14.02 39.40 1.92
CA GLN A 43 -15.29 38.70 1.72
C GLN A 43 -15.11 37.19 1.53
N ARG A 44 -14.08 36.77 0.76
CA ARG A 44 -13.74 35.35 0.60
C ARG A 44 -13.29 34.70 1.90
N CYS A 45 -12.47 35.39 2.69
CA CYS A 45 -12.01 34.88 3.98
C CYS A 45 -13.18 34.70 4.94
N GLU A 46 -14.08 35.68 5.04
CA GLU A 46 -15.28 35.61 5.86
C GLU A 46 -16.22 34.48 5.44
N SER A 47 -16.48 34.35 4.13
CA SER A 47 -17.30 33.27 3.59
C SER A 47 -16.70 31.89 3.91
N THR A 48 -15.41 31.73 3.69
CA THR A 48 -14.69 30.48 3.99
C THR A 48 -14.71 30.16 5.48
N ALA A 49 -14.52 31.17 6.34
CA ALA A 49 -14.56 30.99 7.80
C ALA A 49 -15.95 30.53 8.26
N ARG A 50 -17.03 31.18 7.78
CA ARG A 50 -18.41 30.77 8.08
C ARG A 50 -18.70 29.34 7.62
N PHE A 51 -18.29 29.01 6.39
CA PHE A 51 -18.45 27.65 5.85
C PHE A 51 -17.73 26.60 6.70
N ARG A 52 -16.50 26.87 7.13
CA ARG A 52 -15.73 25.97 8.00
C ARG A 52 -16.40 25.76 9.35
N VAL A 53 -16.91 26.84 9.97
CA VAL A 53 -17.65 26.76 11.24
C VAL A 53 -18.91 25.92 11.07
N GLN A 54 -19.71 26.18 10.03
CA GLN A 54 -20.90 25.39 9.73
C GLN A 54 -20.57 23.91 9.53
N LYS A 55 -19.55 23.60 8.72
CA LYS A 55 -19.14 22.20 8.48
C LYS A 55 -18.66 21.51 9.75
N LYS A 56 -17.93 22.22 10.61
CA LYS A 56 -17.50 21.69 11.90
C LYS A 56 -18.70 21.41 12.82
N GLN A 57 -19.70 22.30 12.83
CA GLN A 57 -20.93 22.13 13.60
C GLN A 57 -21.76 20.93 13.09
N GLU A 58 -21.96 20.82 11.78
CA GLU A 58 -22.66 19.68 11.14
C GLU A 58 -21.99 18.35 11.52
N LEU A 59 -20.65 18.29 11.44
CA LEU A 59 -19.90 17.10 11.82
C LEU A 59 -20.06 16.76 13.31
N ALA A 60 -20.00 17.77 14.19
CA ALA A 60 -20.20 17.58 15.62
C ALA A 60 -21.62 17.07 15.93
N GLN A 61 -22.64 17.57 15.23
CA GLN A 61 -24.02 17.10 15.35
C GLN A 61 -24.15 15.63 14.89
N MET A 62 -23.55 15.27 13.75
CA MET A 62 -23.56 13.87 13.29
C MET A 62 -22.90 12.93 14.29
N HIS A 63 -21.77 13.34 14.90
CA HIS A 63 -21.13 12.56 15.96
C HIS A 63 -22.02 12.43 17.20
N ALA A 64 -22.63 13.51 17.67
CA ALA A 64 -23.54 13.47 18.80
C ALA A 64 -24.76 12.55 18.53
N GLU A 65 -25.34 12.62 17.33
CA GLU A 65 -26.43 11.72 16.93
C GLU A 65 -25.97 10.26 16.84
N ARG A 66 -24.79 9.99 16.27
CA ARG A 66 -24.20 8.65 16.28
C ARG A 66 -24.08 8.13 17.70
N ASP A 67 -23.49 8.91 18.60
CA ASP A 67 -23.23 8.50 19.99
C ASP A 67 -24.57 8.24 20.72
N ARG A 68 -25.58 9.08 20.46
CA ARG A 68 -26.95 8.89 20.98
C ARG A 68 -27.56 7.60 20.47
N LEU A 69 -27.47 7.32 19.17
CA LEU A 69 -28.02 6.12 18.55
C LEU A 69 -27.29 4.86 19.02
N GLU A 70 -25.97 4.93 19.15
CA GLU A 70 -25.14 3.84 19.67
C GLU A 70 -25.55 3.51 21.11
N LEU A 71 -25.74 4.52 21.96
CA LEU A 71 -26.26 4.32 23.31
C LEU A 71 -27.65 3.68 23.30
N GLN A 72 -28.56 4.11 22.42
CA GLN A 72 -29.89 3.51 22.29
C GLN A 72 -29.82 2.03 21.89
N VAL A 73 -28.97 1.69 20.91
CA VAL A 73 -28.75 0.30 20.48
C VAL A 73 -28.19 -0.53 21.64
N GLN A 74 -27.22 -0.01 22.39
CA GLN A 74 -26.66 -0.70 23.54
C GLN A 74 -27.72 -0.92 24.63
N GLN A 75 -28.56 0.08 24.91
CA GLN A 75 -29.66 -0.03 25.86
C GLN A 75 -30.67 -1.10 25.42
N HIS A 76 -31.11 -1.09 24.17
CA HIS A 76 -32.02 -2.11 23.64
C HIS A 76 -31.39 -3.50 23.68
N ARG A 77 -30.10 -3.63 23.34
CA ARG A 77 -29.40 -4.91 23.43
C ARG A 77 -29.33 -5.42 24.88
N THR A 78 -29.07 -4.53 25.82
CA THR A 78 -29.03 -4.85 27.25
C THR A 78 -30.41 -5.24 27.77
N GLN A 79 -31.46 -4.51 27.38
CA GLN A 79 -32.83 -4.83 27.71
C GLN A 79 -33.23 -6.21 27.18
N LEU A 80 -32.92 -6.50 25.91
CA LEU A 80 -33.15 -7.80 25.30
C LEU A 80 -32.38 -8.90 26.03
N HIS A 81 -31.11 -8.66 26.39
CA HIS A 81 -30.31 -9.61 27.16
C HIS A 81 -30.89 -9.84 28.57
N CYS A 82 -31.42 -8.81 29.23
CA CYS A 82 -32.06 -8.96 30.54
C CYS A 82 -33.38 -9.74 30.44
N THR A 83 -34.18 -9.50 29.40
CA THR A 83 -35.40 -10.29 29.14
C THR A 83 -35.07 -11.72 28.72
N ALA A 84 -33.99 -11.92 27.96
CA ALA A 84 -33.49 -13.21 27.53
C ALA A 84 -33.01 -14.05 28.73
N ALA A 85 -32.26 -13.45 29.67
CA ALA A 85 -31.76 -14.13 30.86
C ALA A 85 -32.87 -14.62 31.80
N THR A 86 -34.10 -14.13 31.66
CA THR A 86 -35.26 -14.70 32.38
C THR A 86 -35.83 -15.97 31.72
N SER A 87 -35.35 -16.32 30.53
CA SER A 87 -35.70 -17.50 29.75
C SER A 87 -34.45 -18.37 29.55
N SER A 88 -34.40 -19.52 30.23
CA SER A 88 -33.26 -20.45 30.20
C SER A 88 -32.87 -20.94 28.79
N GLU A 89 -33.77 -20.87 27.81
CA GLU A 89 -33.49 -21.22 26.40
C GLU A 89 -32.83 -20.08 25.61
N SER A 90 -33.00 -18.83 26.04
CA SER A 90 -32.47 -17.68 25.30
C SER A 90 -30.97 -17.48 25.51
N ASP A 91 -30.44 -17.87 26.67
CA ASP A 91 -29.01 -17.80 26.97
C ASP A 91 -28.21 -18.76 26.08
N THR A 92 -28.72 -19.98 25.84
CA THR A 92 -28.06 -20.97 24.96
C THR A 92 -28.01 -20.52 23.50
N ILE A 93 -29.07 -19.85 23.01
CA ILE A 93 -29.10 -19.27 21.67
C ILE A 93 -28.11 -18.11 21.56
N CYS A 94 -28.02 -17.23 22.56
CA CYS A 94 -27.09 -16.10 22.55
C CYS A 94 -25.63 -16.56 22.58
N GLU A 95 -25.31 -17.59 23.36
CA GLU A 95 -23.99 -18.23 23.39
C GLU A 95 -23.64 -18.84 22.03
N ALA A 96 -24.54 -19.62 21.43
CA ALA A 96 -24.34 -20.22 20.11
C ALA A 96 -24.15 -19.17 19.01
N LEU A 97 -24.91 -18.07 19.04
CA LEU A 97 -24.74 -16.95 18.12
C LEU A 97 -23.39 -16.26 18.33
N SER A 98 -22.99 -16.01 19.57
CA SER A 98 -21.70 -15.39 19.90
C SER A 98 -20.53 -16.24 19.42
N GLN A 99 -20.58 -17.55 19.66
CA GLN A 99 -19.60 -18.51 19.16
C GLN A 99 -19.52 -18.44 17.62
N ARG A 100 -20.68 -18.47 16.93
CA ARG A 100 -20.71 -18.41 15.47
C ARG A 100 -20.17 -17.10 14.91
N VAL A 101 -20.40 -15.98 15.59
CA VAL A 101 -19.83 -14.67 15.20
C VAL A 101 -18.31 -14.70 15.32
N LEU A 102 -17.78 -15.21 16.43
CA LEU A 102 -16.33 -15.36 16.63
C LEU A 102 -15.72 -16.27 15.56
N GLU A 103 -16.34 -17.40 15.26
CA GLU A 103 -15.92 -18.30 14.18
C GLU A 103 -15.93 -17.60 12.82
N SER A 104 -16.98 -16.82 12.53
CA SER A 104 -17.08 -16.07 11.28
C SER A 104 -15.97 -15.00 11.14
N GLU A 105 -15.60 -14.35 12.25
CA GLU A 105 -14.53 -13.37 12.28
C GLU A 105 -13.15 -14.03 12.12
N ALA A 106 -12.91 -15.15 12.82
CA ALA A 106 -11.71 -15.95 12.67
C ALA A 106 -11.54 -16.39 11.20
N LEU A 107 -12.60 -16.90 10.57
CA LEU A 107 -12.58 -17.28 9.16
C LEU A 107 -12.32 -16.09 8.23
N ARG A 108 -12.92 -14.92 8.46
CA ARG A 108 -12.61 -13.71 7.68
C ARG A 108 -11.13 -13.32 7.80
N SER A 109 -10.57 -13.39 9.00
CA SER A 109 -9.16 -13.06 9.24
C SER A 109 -8.22 -14.02 8.49
N GLN A 110 -8.52 -15.32 8.52
CA GLN A 110 -7.77 -16.34 7.79
C GLN A 110 -7.89 -16.15 6.28
N ASN A 111 -9.09 -15.86 5.79
CA ASN A 111 -9.33 -15.63 4.37
C ASN A 111 -8.53 -14.41 3.86
N LEU A 112 -8.49 -13.32 4.63
CA LEU A 112 -7.65 -12.16 4.32
C LEU A 112 -6.16 -12.52 4.30
N ALA A 113 -5.68 -13.32 5.25
CA ALA A 113 -4.30 -13.78 5.28
C ALA A 113 -3.96 -14.64 4.05
N LEU A 114 -4.87 -15.53 3.64
CA LEU A 114 -4.72 -16.33 2.43
C LEU A 114 -4.68 -15.46 1.18
N TYR A 115 -5.56 -14.47 1.04
CA TYR A 115 -5.52 -13.54 -0.08
C TYR A 115 -4.20 -12.79 -0.18
N ARG A 116 -3.63 -12.33 0.95
CA ARG A 116 -2.30 -11.71 0.95
C ARG A 116 -1.24 -12.66 0.43
N ARG A 117 -1.21 -13.89 0.96
CA ARG A 117 -0.21 -14.90 0.57
C ARG A 117 -0.34 -15.31 -0.90
N VAL A 118 -1.57 -15.43 -1.41
CA VAL A 118 -1.82 -15.63 -2.84
C VAL A 118 -1.30 -14.44 -3.66
N GLY A 119 -1.50 -13.21 -3.18
CA GLY A 119 -0.94 -12.02 -3.81
C GLY A 119 0.59 -12.05 -3.89
N GLU A 120 1.26 -12.47 -2.82
CA GLU A 120 2.72 -12.63 -2.78
C GLU A 120 3.19 -13.68 -3.79
N TYR A 121 2.55 -14.86 -3.84
CA TYR A 121 2.89 -15.89 -4.82
C TYR A 121 2.67 -15.44 -6.26
N LYS A 122 1.57 -14.72 -6.54
CA LYS A 122 1.32 -14.16 -7.87
C LYS A 122 2.39 -13.16 -8.27
N ARG A 123 2.80 -12.28 -7.33
CA ARG A 123 3.89 -11.33 -7.56
C ARG A 123 5.21 -12.06 -7.85
N LEU A 124 5.55 -13.07 -7.04
CA LEU A 124 6.76 -13.86 -7.26
C LEU A 124 6.73 -14.56 -8.63
N GLN A 125 5.59 -15.12 -9.00
CA GLN A 125 5.39 -15.75 -10.30
C GLN A 125 5.57 -14.75 -11.45
N SER A 126 5.05 -13.53 -11.34
CA SER A 126 5.26 -12.47 -12.33
C SER A 126 6.73 -12.10 -12.46
N LEU A 127 7.44 -11.89 -11.34
CA LEU A 127 8.87 -11.56 -11.35
C LEU A 127 9.71 -12.70 -11.95
N MET A 128 9.36 -13.95 -11.67
CA MET A 128 10.03 -15.10 -12.28
C MET A 128 9.79 -15.18 -13.78
N LEU A 129 8.57 -14.88 -14.24
CA LEU A 129 8.24 -14.86 -15.66
C LEU A 129 9.00 -13.75 -16.39
N GLU A 130 9.06 -12.55 -15.81
CA GLU A 130 9.87 -11.42 -16.30
C GLU A 130 11.36 -11.78 -16.36
N ALA A 131 11.92 -12.32 -15.28
CA ALA A 131 13.31 -12.77 -15.27
C ALA A 131 13.58 -13.89 -16.30
N SER A 132 12.64 -14.81 -16.51
CA SER A 132 12.77 -15.86 -17.53
C SER A 132 12.71 -15.32 -18.96
N LEU A 133 11.97 -14.23 -19.20
CA LEU A 133 11.96 -13.52 -20.48
C LEU A 133 13.31 -12.84 -20.76
N ASP A 134 14.03 -12.43 -19.72
CA ASP A 134 15.40 -11.89 -19.86
C ASP A 134 16.44 -12.97 -20.18
N PHE A 135 16.16 -14.27 -19.90
CA PHE A 135 17.05 -15.40 -20.19
C PHE A 135 16.74 -16.15 -21.49
N VAL A 136 15.61 -15.89 -22.16
CA VAL A 136 15.24 -16.52 -23.44
C VAL A 136 14.78 -15.46 -24.45
N PRO A 137 15.63 -15.04 -25.39
CA PRO A 137 15.17 -14.26 -26.51
C PRO A 137 14.41 -15.21 -27.45
N GLU A 138 13.10 -14.99 -27.59
CA GLU A 138 12.17 -15.62 -28.55
C GLU A 138 11.19 -16.67 -27.99
N LEU A 139 10.07 -16.17 -27.46
CA LEU A 139 8.76 -16.78 -27.72
C LEU A 139 7.66 -15.71 -27.78
N LYS A 140 7.82 -14.73 -28.67
CA LYS A 140 6.75 -13.82 -29.07
C LYS A 140 5.96 -14.42 -30.22
N GLN A 141 5.06 -15.35 -29.94
CA GLN A 141 3.85 -15.58 -30.73
C GLN A 141 2.97 -16.61 -30.01
N ASN A 142 1.65 -16.37 -30.03
CA ASN A 142 0.56 -17.19 -29.49
C ASN A 142 0.03 -16.78 -28.10
N GLN A 143 -0.31 -15.50 -27.97
CA GLN A 143 -1.30 -15.05 -26.99
C GLN A 143 -2.74 -15.42 -27.43
N THR A 144 -3.08 -16.70 -27.51
CA THR A 144 -4.50 -17.12 -27.68
C THR A 144 -4.69 -18.60 -27.31
N ASN A 145 -4.42 -19.02 -26.07
CA ASN A 145 -5.17 -20.10 -25.41
C ASN A 145 -4.82 -20.26 -23.90
N VAL A 146 -5.06 -19.23 -23.09
CA VAL A 146 -4.66 -19.23 -21.66
C VAL A 146 -5.60 -20.05 -20.76
N HIS A 147 -6.49 -20.90 -21.29
CA HIS A 147 -7.40 -21.70 -20.46
C HIS A 147 -7.15 -23.22 -20.53
N GLU A 148 -6.67 -23.76 -21.65
CA GLU A 148 -6.44 -25.21 -21.76
C GLU A 148 -5.03 -25.70 -21.37
N GLU A 149 -3.99 -24.87 -21.48
CA GLU A 149 -2.62 -25.30 -21.18
C GLU A 149 -2.32 -25.49 -19.68
N THR A 150 -3.06 -24.82 -18.80
CA THR A 150 -2.92 -25.00 -17.35
C THR A 150 -3.23 -26.43 -16.87
N LYS A 151 -4.03 -27.19 -17.63
CA LYS A 151 -4.33 -28.59 -17.33
C LYS A 151 -3.26 -29.56 -17.81
N ARG A 152 -2.51 -29.20 -18.86
CA ARG A 152 -1.36 -30.01 -19.34
C ARG A 152 -0.08 -29.75 -18.54
N LEU A 153 0.03 -28.60 -17.89
CA LEU A 153 1.19 -28.23 -17.07
C LEU A 153 1.21 -28.86 -15.67
N GLN A 154 0.14 -29.54 -15.22
CA GLN A 154 0.16 -30.28 -13.95
C GLN A 154 1.07 -31.52 -13.96
N CYS A 155 1.59 -31.94 -15.13
CA CYS A 155 2.60 -32.99 -15.25
C CYS A 155 3.95 -32.50 -15.83
N ALA A 156 4.10 -31.19 -16.05
CA ALA A 156 5.35 -30.63 -16.54
C ALA A 156 6.20 -30.15 -15.35
N SER A 157 7.13 -31.01 -14.95
CA SER A 157 8.37 -30.68 -14.25
C SER A 157 8.70 -29.18 -14.18
N HIS A 158 8.64 -28.61 -12.97
CA HIS A 158 9.03 -27.23 -12.67
C HIS A 158 10.38 -26.84 -13.32
N PRO A 159 10.48 -25.70 -14.03
CA PRO A 159 11.70 -25.28 -14.74
C PRO A 159 12.78 -24.66 -13.83
N LEU A 160 12.59 -24.68 -12.50
CA LEU A 160 13.58 -24.20 -11.52
C LEU A 160 14.67 -25.22 -11.17
N TRP A 161 14.65 -26.41 -11.79
CA TRP A 161 15.73 -27.37 -11.62
C TRP A 161 16.79 -27.09 -12.68
N PRO A 162 18.08 -26.99 -12.31
CA PRO A 162 19.17 -26.81 -13.26
C PRO A 162 19.00 -27.86 -14.36
N HIS A 163 19.15 -27.40 -15.60
CA HIS A 163 19.09 -28.14 -16.84
C HIS A 163 19.14 -29.66 -16.63
N ARG A 164 17.99 -30.36 -16.81
CA ARG A 164 17.89 -31.82 -16.71
C ARG A 164 18.84 -32.47 -17.71
N SER A 165 20.07 -32.67 -17.30
CA SER A 165 20.97 -33.62 -17.95
C SER A 165 20.35 -35.01 -17.72
N PRO A 166 20.26 -35.87 -18.75
CA PRO A 166 19.59 -37.18 -18.67
C PRO A 166 20.31 -38.20 -17.76
N SER A 167 21.22 -37.79 -16.88
CA SER A 167 22.20 -38.63 -16.18
C SER A 167 21.92 -38.82 -14.68
N GLY A 168 20.65 -38.83 -14.26
CA GLY A 168 20.28 -39.26 -12.89
C GLY A 168 19.99 -40.76 -12.84
N TRP A 169 20.32 -41.44 -11.74
CA TRP A 169 19.95 -42.86 -11.53
C TRP A 169 18.92 -43.02 -10.42
N ARG A 170 18.06 -44.04 -10.55
CA ARG A 170 17.09 -44.41 -9.54
C ARG A 170 17.73 -45.36 -8.53
N VAL A 171 17.58 -45.07 -7.25
CA VAL A 171 18.05 -45.94 -6.17
C VAL A 171 16.86 -46.71 -5.63
N ASP A 172 16.84 -48.03 -5.85
CA ASP A 172 15.80 -48.93 -5.37
C ASP A 172 16.31 -49.72 -4.15
N PHE A 173 15.47 -49.88 -3.14
CA PHE A 173 15.80 -50.63 -1.93
C PHE A 173 15.12 -52.01 -1.90
N PRO A 174 15.81 -53.06 -1.45
CA PRO A 174 15.27 -54.43 -1.46
C PRO A 174 14.16 -54.67 -0.42
N ASN A 175 13.96 -53.74 0.52
CA ASN A 175 13.01 -53.86 1.63
C ASN A 175 11.68 -53.10 1.40
N SER A 176 11.33 -52.81 0.14
CA SER A 176 10.10 -52.08 -0.24
C SER A 176 10.02 -50.63 0.24
N GLU A 177 11.15 -50.02 0.63
CA GLU A 177 11.21 -48.60 0.90
C GLU A 177 11.00 -47.76 -0.38
N PRO A 178 10.47 -46.53 -0.26
CA PRO A 178 10.23 -45.67 -1.41
C PRO A 178 11.53 -45.37 -2.15
N SER A 179 11.59 -45.74 -3.43
CA SER A 179 12.74 -45.41 -4.26
C SER A 179 12.79 -43.92 -4.53
N PHE A 180 14.01 -43.39 -4.65
CA PHE A 180 14.22 -41.99 -4.98
C PHE A 180 15.23 -41.84 -6.11
N GLN A 181 15.10 -40.74 -6.84
CA GLN A 181 15.97 -40.42 -7.96
C GLN A 181 17.15 -39.59 -7.45
N PHE A 182 18.36 -40.11 -7.59
CA PHE A 182 19.58 -39.40 -7.23
C PHE A 182 20.17 -38.72 -8.47
N TYR A 183 20.49 -37.43 -8.33
CA TYR A 183 21.19 -36.64 -9.32
C TYR A 183 22.51 -36.20 -8.72
N PRO A 184 23.65 -36.82 -9.09
CA PRO A 184 24.94 -36.32 -8.66
C PRO A 184 25.15 -34.93 -9.26
N PHE A 185 25.54 -33.97 -8.43
CA PHE A 185 26.00 -32.68 -8.92
C PHE A 185 27.21 -32.87 -9.83
N SER A 186 27.28 -32.10 -10.92
CA SER A 186 28.51 -32.02 -11.68
C SER A 186 29.62 -31.41 -10.81
N ARG A 187 30.87 -31.76 -11.10
CA ARG A 187 32.01 -31.23 -10.34
C ARG A 187 32.06 -29.71 -10.42
N GLU A 188 31.68 -29.18 -11.57
CA GLU A 188 31.64 -27.76 -11.89
C GLU A 188 30.58 -27.02 -11.08
N GLU A 189 29.38 -27.60 -10.91
CA GLU A 189 28.33 -27.04 -10.05
C GLU A 189 28.77 -27.02 -8.58
N PHE A 190 29.40 -28.09 -8.12
CA PHE A 190 29.92 -28.18 -6.76
C PHE A 190 30.99 -27.11 -6.51
N ASP A 191 31.98 -27.01 -7.40
CA ASP A 191 33.07 -26.04 -7.27
C ASP A 191 32.54 -24.59 -7.35
N ALA A 192 31.51 -24.33 -8.16
CA ALA A 192 30.87 -23.02 -8.23
C ALA A 192 30.16 -22.63 -6.92
N ILE A 193 29.47 -23.57 -6.28
CA ILE A 193 28.81 -23.35 -4.98
C ILE A 193 29.86 -23.17 -3.88
N LEU A 194 30.92 -23.97 -3.89
CA LEU A 194 32.01 -23.87 -2.92
C LEU A 194 32.69 -22.51 -3.01
N LYS A 195 33.02 -22.07 -4.23
CA LYS A 195 33.59 -20.73 -4.47
C LYS A 195 32.68 -19.62 -3.96
N LYS A 196 31.37 -19.72 -4.20
CA LYS A 196 30.40 -18.75 -3.70
C LYS A 196 30.36 -18.70 -2.17
N CYS A 197 30.50 -19.84 -1.49
CA CYS A 197 30.59 -19.89 -0.04
C CYS A 197 31.90 -19.27 0.46
N ASP A 198 33.02 -19.55 -0.18
CA ASP A 198 34.31 -18.93 0.15
C ASP A 198 34.27 -17.41 -0.06
N ASP A 199 33.64 -16.93 -1.12
CA ASP A 199 33.46 -15.49 -1.38
C ASP A 199 32.56 -14.83 -0.31
N GLN A 200 31.52 -15.53 0.17
CA GLN A 200 30.58 -15.01 1.18
C GLN A 200 31.11 -15.08 2.60
N PHE A 201 31.82 -16.14 2.96
CA PHE A 201 32.23 -16.44 4.33
C PHE A 201 33.73 -16.29 4.57
N GLY A 202 34.54 -16.18 3.52
CA GLY A 202 35.99 -15.94 3.62
C GLY A 202 36.35 -14.48 3.93
N VAL A 203 35.46 -13.54 3.57
CA VAL A 203 35.69 -12.09 3.81
C VAL A 203 35.22 -11.66 5.20
N ASP A 204 34.11 -12.23 5.70
CA ASP A 204 33.58 -11.93 7.04
C ASP A 204 32.91 -13.19 7.62
N PRO A 205 33.69 -14.10 8.25
CA PRO A 205 33.14 -15.34 8.76
C PRO A 205 32.15 -15.04 9.89
N PRO A 206 30.95 -15.64 9.89
CA PRO A 206 29.99 -15.46 10.97
C PRO A 206 30.64 -15.89 12.28
N TYR A 207 30.60 -15.01 13.28
CA TYR A 207 31.13 -15.29 14.62
C TYR A 207 30.45 -16.56 15.16
N MET A 208 31.20 -17.66 15.18
CA MET A 208 30.81 -18.88 15.86
C MET A 208 31.51 -18.91 17.21
N GLU A 209 30.72 -18.79 18.27
CA GLU A 209 31.21 -19.02 19.63
C GLU A 209 31.66 -20.48 19.74
N VAL A 210 32.94 -20.71 20.03
CA VAL A 210 33.49 -22.07 20.17
C VAL A 210 33.02 -22.64 21.51
N VAL A 211 31.83 -23.25 21.51
CA VAL A 211 31.25 -23.90 22.69
C VAL A 211 31.67 -25.37 22.71
N GLY A 212 32.86 -25.63 23.25
CA GLY A 212 33.36 -26.97 23.52
C GLY A 212 34.83 -27.16 23.16
N ARG A 213 35.67 -27.48 24.14
CA ARG A 213 36.98 -28.07 23.90
C ARG A 213 36.81 -29.58 23.91
N LEU A 214 37.17 -30.24 22.81
CA LEU A 214 37.01 -31.68 22.67
C LEU A 214 38.10 -32.52 23.36
N PHE A 215 39.14 -31.91 23.92
CA PHE A 215 40.15 -32.63 24.70
C PHE A 215 40.67 -31.77 25.85
N ASN A 216 40.72 -32.36 27.04
CA ASN A 216 41.51 -31.93 28.19
C ASN A 216 42.83 -32.69 28.19
#